data_AF-A0A925ZK50-F1
#
_entry.id   AF-A0A925ZK50-F1
#
_cell.length_a   1.000
_cell.length_b   1.000
_cell.length_c   1.000
_cell.angle_alpha   90.00
_cell.angle_beta   90.00
_cell.angle_gamma   90.00
#
_symmetry.space_group_name_H-M   'P 1'
#
loop_
_entity.id
_entity.type
_entity.pdbx_description
1 polymer ?
#
loop_
_entity_poly.entity_id
_entity_poly.type
_entity_poly.pdbx_seq_one_letter_code
_entity_poly.pdbx_strand_id
1 'polypeptide(L)'
;MTTTDTVRAPLQIVLLLDLAADNPLPMDDVLAKVPAGQDREVIRATECGGRPEPRGAPTDWDGCADAVGRMAERAHDLVPQDGRPYRFYIAGRAALPVFVHLGSLLSRWSMHITLLNQRHDASWDVIVLDGDAGKPYFDIDGLDGPPLDATGYVSVVVSCELNVTKEQALQFARGHGGAFAGMAIAHARGMALDASVGPRAAQQLAELMTKVKTKYPNASGVHLFVAGPATLAFMAGRAMNTNVIPEAWVANFTGGAYELALMLPRNSRSERDLDRSAEREEVRGKELAALRAAILDLQTTLQLDDVPLPQAAERERFIAQLRHLTVAEQPKGDDFDLSVHEGTLSLGRGLLDALVAPGDLTAARIVQLIVLHEVFHERQNLESTNFFGIGRAGYALEEVDYAADAFAAETLIRWNVRQYNAAVVEIAPQIIRAVLVGIEAFDRFEQGARVERLAERRLRRYLIWHLQHVRAMTVRTVVDVGELLAARLVAEFAPLVSYLDGRFEKIVRKVLPTTELFIALGGVLSRTAPSVAFIPVQLVEGIRTYELDAVASAIKLVRDTHKQLLIPWALR
;
A
#
# COMPACT_ATOMS: atom_id res chain seq x y z
N MET A 1 2.43 7.50 -61.47
CA MET A 1 3.25 6.66 -60.56
C MET A 1 2.43 6.39 -59.33
N THR A 2 1.76 5.24 -59.29
CA THR A 2 1.09 4.73 -58.09
C THR A 2 2.16 4.19 -57.17
N THR A 3 2.49 4.92 -56.10
CA THR A 3 3.26 4.41 -54.98
C THR A 3 2.46 3.25 -54.39
N THR A 4 2.90 2.02 -54.66
CA THR A 4 2.51 0.85 -53.89
C THR A 4 2.99 1.06 -52.47
N ASP A 5 2.11 1.57 -51.61
CA ASP A 5 2.28 1.51 -50.16
C ASP A 5 2.41 0.04 -49.79
N THR A 6 3.64 -0.40 -49.54
CA THR A 6 3.90 -1.67 -48.87
C THR A 6 3.32 -1.55 -47.48
N VAL A 7 2.10 -2.09 -47.29
CA VAL A 7 1.42 -2.16 -45.99
C VAL A 7 2.38 -2.84 -45.02
N ARG A 8 3.00 -2.05 -44.13
CA ARG A 8 3.91 -2.57 -43.10
C ARG A 8 3.11 -3.51 -42.22
N ALA A 9 3.68 -4.68 -41.93
CA ALA A 9 3.07 -5.63 -41.01
C ALA A 9 2.84 -4.96 -39.64
N PRO A 10 1.70 -5.26 -38.98
CA PRO A 10 1.39 -4.66 -37.69
C PRO A 10 2.44 -5.05 -36.66
N LEU A 11 2.84 -4.11 -35.80
CA LEU A 11 3.66 -4.41 -34.64
C LEU A 11 2.89 -5.37 -33.71
N GLN A 12 3.52 -6.47 -33.31
CA GLN A 12 2.93 -7.46 -32.42
C GLN A 12 3.48 -7.26 -31.01
N ILE A 13 2.62 -6.88 -30.05
CA ILE A 13 3.03 -6.71 -28.64
C ILE A 13 2.39 -7.83 -27.83
N VAL A 14 3.21 -8.76 -27.32
CA VAL A 14 2.77 -9.92 -26.56
C VAL A 14 2.94 -9.66 -25.07
N LEU A 15 1.83 -9.68 -24.34
CA LEU A 15 1.81 -9.54 -22.89
C LEU A 15 1.58 -10.91 -22.26
N LEU A 16 2.61 -11.44 -21.59
CA LEU A 16 2.56 -12.73 -20.91
C LEU A 16 2.48 -12.55 -19.38
N LEU A 17 1.36 -12.93 -18.79
CA LEU A 17 1.23 -13.05 -17.33
C LEU A 17 1.82 -14.39 -16.87
N ASP A 18 3.11 -14.43 -16.59
CA ASP A 18 3.90 -15.62 -16.24
C ASP A 18 4.04 -15.82 -14.72
N LEU A 19 2.92 -15.77 -13.99
CA LEU A 19 2.93 -15.73 -12.51
C LEU A 19 2.63 -17.07 -11.86
N ALA A 20 2.15 -18.09 -12.59
CA ALA A 20 1.94 -19.43 -12.04
C ALA A 20 3.23 -20.25 -12.03
N ALA A 21 3.86 -20.40 -10.86
CA ALA A 21 5.13 -21.08 -10.70
C ALA A 21 5.06 -22.60 -10.90
N ASP A 22 3.93 -23.22 -10.53
CA ASP A 22 3.70 -24.68 -10.57
C ASP A 22 3.26 -25.19 -11.94
N ASN A 23 2.78 -24.30 -12.80
CA ASN A 23 2.28 -24.66 -14.12
C ASN A 23 2.45 -23.47 -15.08
N PRO A 24 3.68 -23.07 -15.43
CA PRO A 24 3.92 -21.93 -16.32
C PRO A 24 3.41 -22.22 -17.74
N LEU A 25 3.02 -21.18 -18.47
CA LEU A 25 2.64 -21.30 -19.88
C LEU A 25 3.89 -21.10 -20.76
N PRO A 26 4.32 -22.11 -21.54
CA PRO A 26 5.52 -21.99 -22.37
C PRO A 26 5.38 -20.87 -23.41
N MET A 27 6.42 -20.03 -23.54
CA MET A 27 6.42 -18.92 -24.49
C MET A 27 6.27 -19.40 -25.93
N ASP A 28 6.94 -20.48 -26.31
CA ASP A 28 6.91 -21.02 -27.68
C ASP A 28 5.48 -21.43 -28.09
N ASP A 29 4.70 -21.99 -27.16
CA ASP A 29 3.31 -22.36 -27.41
C ASP A 29 2.44 -21.12 -27.67
N VAL A 30 2.67 -20.03 -26.92
CA VAL A 30 1.99 -18.74 -27.12
C VAL A 30 2.36 -18.16 -28.48
N LEU A 31 3.65 -18.10 -28.79
CA LEU A 31 4.18 -17.52 -30.03
C LEU A 31 3.74 -18.29 -31.28
N ALA A 32 3.49 -19.60 -31.17
CA ALA A 32 2.91 -20.42 -32.23
C ALA A 32 1.45 -20.05 -32.57
N LYS A 33 0.75 -19.31 -31.70
CA LYS A 33 -0.61 -18.78 -31.94
C LYS A 33 -0.63 -17.34 -32.43
N VAL A 34 0.50 -16.66 -32.37
CA VAL A 34 0.66 -15.31 -32.93
C VAL A 34 1.07 -15.45 -34.41
N PRO A 35 0.40 -14.75 -35.35
CA PRO A 35 0.76 -14.79 -36.77
C PRO A 35 2.26 -14.54 -36.97
N ALA A 36 2.88 -15.25 -37.92
CA ALA A 36 4.29 -15.05 -38.23
C ALA A 36 4.52 -13.58 -38.65
N GLY A 37 5.48 -12.92 -38.00
CA GLY A 37 5.80 -11.51 -38.22
C GLY A 37 7.23 -11.22 -37.79
N GLN A 38 7.87 -10.27 -38.46
CA GLN A 38 9.28 -9.91 -38.19
C GLN A 38 9.43 -8.89 -37.05
N ASP A 39 8.33 -8.26 -36.62
CA ASP A 39 8.37 -7.18 -35.64
C ASP A 39 7.44 -7.51 -34.46
N ARG A 40 8.05 -8.05 -33.40
CA ARG A 40 7.38 -8.60 -32.24
C ARG A 40 8.14 -8.25 -30.97
N GLU A 41 7.41 -7.67 -30.04
CA GLU A 41 7.88 -7.37 -28.70
C GLU A 41 7.14 -8.24 -27.69
N VAL A 42 7.87 -8.75 -26.71
CA VAL A 42 7.32 -9.61 -25.66
C VAL A 42 7.64 -9.00 -24.31
N ILE A 43 6.61 -8.83 -23.49
CA ILE A 43 6.74 -8.30 -22.13
C ILE A 43 6.17 -9.34 -21.18
N ARG A 44 6.97 -9.73 -20.19
CA ARG A 44 6.57 -10.65 -19.12
C ARG A 44 6.23 -9.89 -17.85
N ALA A 45 5.26 -10.39 -17.09
CA ALA A 45 4.94 -9.81 -15.78
C ALA A 45 6.15 -9.90 -14.83
N THR A 46 6.93 -10.98 -14.90
CA THR A 46 8.15 -11.16 -14.09
C THR A 46 9.25 -10.15 -14.41
N GLU A 47 9.43 -9.79 -15.68
CA GLU A 47 10.36 -8.73 -16.11
C GLU A 47 9.95 -7.34 -15.58
N CYS A 48 8.67 -7.18 -15.25
CA CYS A 48 8.12 -5.97 -14.65
C CYS A 48 8.07 -6.04 -13.12
N GLY A 49 8.72 -7.02 -12.48
CA GLY A 49 8.80 -7.17 -11.03
C GLY A 49 7.74 -8.09 -10.42
N GLY A 50 6.92 -8.76 -11.23
CA GLY A 50 5.97 -9.78 -10.78
C GLY A 50 6.70 -10.99 -10.20
N ARG A 51 6.18 -11.55 -9.11
CA ARG A 51 6.76 -12.74 -8.47
C ARG A 51 5.92 -13.98 -8.82
N PRO A 52 6.50 -15.04 -9.40
CA PRO A 52 5.78 -16.28 -9.62
C PRO A 52 5.41 -16.93 -8.29
N GLU A 53 4.16 -17.38 -8.17
CA GLU A 53 3.62 -18.04 -6.97
C GLU A 53 2.79 -19.27 -7.36
N PRO A 54 2.53 -20.21 -6.42
CA PRO A 54 1.67 -21.36 -6.69
C PRO A 54 0.31 -20.94 -7.24
N ARG A 55 -0.10 -21.53 -8.37
CA ARG A 55 -1.33 -21.18 -9.12
C ARG A 55 -1.41 -19.73 -9.60
N GLY A 56 -0.33 -18.96 -9.44
CA GLY A 56 -0.25 -17.54 -9.79
C GLY A 56 -1.17 -16.64 -8.96
N ALA A 57 -1.57 -17.09 -7.76
CA ALA A 57 -2.25 -16.27 -6.78
C ALA A 57 -1.20 -15.60 -5.88
N PRO A 58 -0.99 -14.28 -6.01
CA PRO A 58 0.04 -13.58 -5.25
C PRO A 58 -0.34 -13.45 -3.78
N THR A 59 0.65 -13.60 -2.91
CA THR A 59 0.58 -13.23 -1.50
C THR A 59 0.62 -11.71 -1.32
N ASP A 60 1.33 -11.01 -2.20
CA ASP A 60 1.37 -9.54 -2.30
C ASP A 60 0.61 -9.05 -3.53
N TRP A 61 -0.71 -8.92 -3.39
CA TRP A 61 -1.58 -8.40 -4.46
C TRP A 61 -1.14 -7.02 -4.95
N ASP A 62 -0.62 -6.18 -4.06
CA ASP A 62 -0.18 -4.84 -4.40
C ASP A 62 1.05 -4.89 -5.32
N GLY A 63 2.13 -5.56 -4.89
CA GLY A 63 3.33 -5.70 -5.71
C GLY A 63 3.05 -6.38 -7.05
N CYS A 64 2.16 -7.39 -7.09
CA CYS A 64 1.73 -8.02 -8.32
C CYS A 64 1.01 -7.03 -9.25
N ALA A 65 0.07 -6.25 -8.74
CA ALA A 65 -0.64 -5.29 -9.57
C ALA A 65 0.26 -4.12 -10.01
N ASP A 66 1.31 -3.77 -9.26
CA ASP A 66 2.25 -2.70 -9.65
C ASP A 66 3.12 -3.18 -10.82
N ALA A 67 3.54 -4.44 -10.79
CA ALA A 67 4.21 -5.09 -11.91
C ALA A 67 3.34 -5.14 -13.17
N VAL A 68 2.03 -5.42 -13.03
CA VAL A 68 1.08 -5.40 -14.15
C VAL A 68 0.84 -3.97 -14.66
N GLY A 69 0.85 -2.97 -13.77
CA GLY A 69 0.86 -1.55 -14.12
C GLY A 69 2.04 -1.20 -15.04
N ARG A 70 3.26 -1.49 -14.58
CA ARG A 70 4.50 -1.28 -15.38
C ARG A 70 4.49 -2.04 -16.69
N MET A 71 3.95 -3.27 -16.69
CA MET A 71 3.78 -4.06 -17.90
C MET A 71 2.88 -3.34 -18.92
N ALA A 72 1.75 -2.79 -18.47
CA ALA A 72 0.83 -2.05 -19.33
C ALA A 72 1.41 -0.71 -19.82
N GLU A 73 2.19 -0.01 -18.99
CA GLU A 73 2.90 1.22 -19.36
C GLU A 73 3.99 0.94 -20.40
N ARG A 74 4.86 -0.06 -20.18
CA ARG A 74 5.85 -0.49 -21.17
C ARG A 74 5.20 -0.90 -22.48
N ALA A 75 4.04 -1.56 -22.42
CA ALA A 75 3.26 -1.93 -23.59
C ALA A 75 2.69 -0.70 -24.34
N HIS A 76 2.32 0.34 -23.60
CA HIS A 76 1.85 1.62 -24.14
C HIS A 76 2.96 2.36 -24.89
N ASP A 77 4.17 2.39 -24.33
CA ASP A 77 5.31 3.08 -24.92
C ASP A 77 5.76 2.48 -26.26
N LEU A 78 5.45 1.20 -26.49
CA LEU A 78 5.70 0.52 -27.77
C LEU A 78 4.65 0.85 -28.84
N VAL A 79 3.52 1.47 -28.50
CA VAL A 79 2.49 1.82 -29.46
C VAL A 79 3.05 2.86 -30.45
N PRO A 80 3.06 2.56 -31.76
CA PRO A 80 3.62 3.47 -32.74
C PRO A 80 2.84 4.78 -32.82
N GLN A 81 3.54 5.92 -32.68
CA GLN A 81 2.97 7.26 -32.80
C GLN A 81 2.85 7.73 -34.25
N ASP A 82 3.47 7.01 -35.19
CA ASP A 82 3.46 7.27 -36.64
C ASP A 82 2.22 6.71 -37.36
N GLY A 83 1.27 6.16 -36.61
CA GLY A 83 0.06 5.54 -37.15
C GLY A 83 0.27 4.13 -37.70
N ARG A 84 1.45 3.53 -37.53
CA ARG A 84 1.68 2.13 -37.90
C ARG A 84 0.70 1.22 -37.14
N PRO A 85 0.03 0.27 -37.83
CA PRO A 85 -0.85 -0.70 -37.18
C PRO A 85 -0.13 -1.50 -36.09
N TYR A 86 -0.82 -1.82 -35.01
CA TYR A 86 -0.31 -2.65 -33.93
C TYR A 86 -1.42 -3.57 -33.39
N ARG A 87 -1.03 -4.64 -32.68
CA ARG A 87 -1.97 -5.54 -32.00
C ARG A 87 -1.37 -6.11 -30.73
N PHE A 88 -2.16 -6.10 -29.66
CA PHE A 88 -1.81 -6.77 -28.42
C PHE A 88 -2.26 -8.23 -28.45
N TYR A 89 -1.39 -9.12 -27.98
CA TYR A 89 -1.68 -10.52 -27.72
C TYR A 89 -1.53 -10.78 -26.23
N ILE A 90 -2.61 -11.14 -25.56
CA ILE A 90 -2.61 -11.38 -24.11
C ILE A 90 -2.68 -12.87 -23.86
N ALA A 91 -1.72 -13.39 -23.10
CA ALA A 91 -1.66 -14.79 -22.71
C ALA A 91 -1.12 -14.93 -21.28
N GLY A 92 -1.20 -16.12 -20.71
CA GLY A 92 -0.48 -16.44 -19.48
C GLY A 92 -1.28 -17.27 -18.50
N ARG A 93 -0.70 -17.44 -17.31
CA ARG A 93 -1.28 -18.10 -16.15
C ARG A 93 -0.99 -17.28 -14.90
N ALA A 94 -2.05 -16.74 -14.33
CA ALA A 94 -2.09 -15.95 -13.11
C ALA A 94 -3.50 -16.06 -12.52
N ALA A 95 -3.70 -15.60 -11.29
CA ALA A 95 -5.02 -15.52 -10.70
C ALA A 95 -5.93 -14.55 -11.49
N LEU A 96 -7.24 -14.84 -11.54
CA LEU A 96 -8.21 -14.08 -12.32
C LEU A 96 -8.21 -12.56 -12.04
N PRO A 97 -8.05 -12.07 -10.79
CA PRO A 97 -7.97 -10.63 -10.53
C PRO A 97 -6.83 -9.93 -11.26
N VAL A 98 -5.71 -10.63 -11.54
CA VAL A 98 -4.57 -10.09 -12.29
C VAL A 98 -4.97 -9.79 -13.74
N PHE A 99 -5.74 -10.69 -14.36
CA PHE A 99 -6.30 -10.48 -15.70
C PHE A 99 -7.35 -9.36 -15.73
N VAL A 100 -8.21 -9.29 -14.70
CA VAL A 100 -9.15 -8.17 -14.53
C VAL A 100 -8.39 -6.84 -14.48
N HIS A 101 -7.31 -6.77 -13.69
CA HIS A 101 -6.51 -5.56 -13.57
C HIS A 101 -5.87 -5.15 -14.90
N LEU A 102 -5.21 -6.08 -15.60
CA LEU A 102 -4.62 -5.81 -16.91
C LEU A 102 -5.68 -5.34 -17.92
N GLY A 103 -6.85 -5.98 -17.94
CA GLY A 103 -7.98 -5.57 -18.77
C GLY A 103 -8.43 -4.13 -18.49
N SER A 104 -8.49 -3.74 -17.22
CA SER A 104 -8.87 -2.39 -16.79
C SER A 104 -7.84 -1.31 -17.15
N LEU A 105 -6.55 -1.67 -17.20
CA LEU A 105 -5.48 -0.74 -17.61
C LEU A 105 -5.52 -0.49 -19.12
N LEU A 106 -5.71 -1.55 -19.91
CA LEU A 106 -5.71 -1.46 -21.38
C LEU A 106 -7.01 -0.90 -21.96
N SER A 107 -8.12 -0.95 -21.23
CA SER A 107 -9.41 -0.38 -21.66
C SER A 107 -9.35 1.11 -21.97
N ARG A 108 -8.39 1.82 -21.35
CA ARG A 108 -8.24 3.28 -21.47
C ARG A 108 -7.79 3.75 -22.85
N TRP A 109 -7.13 2.90 -23.64
CA TRP A 109 -6.46 3.38 -24.86
C TRP A 109 -6.29 2.35 -25.98
N SER A 110 -6.52 1.05 -25.76
CA SER A 110 -6.31 0.05 -26.81
C SER A 110 -7.62 -0.56 -27.31
N MET A 111 -7.78 -0.56 -28.64
CA MET A 111 -8.90 -1.24 -29.31
C MET A 111 -8.51 -2.61 -29.89
N HIS A 112 -7.25 -2.83 -30.26
CA HIS A 112 -6.78 -4.00 -31.02
C HIS A 112 -6.16 -5.07 -30.11
N ILE A 113 -7.01 -5.96 -29.57
CA ILE A 113 -6.61 -6.99 -28.61
C ILE A 113 -7.03 -8.37 -29.10
N THR A 114 -6.09 -9.31 -29.04
CA THR A 114 -6.32 -10.75 -29.20
C THR A 114 -5.97 -11.45 -27.89
N LEU A 115 -6.90 -12.25 -27.37
CA LEU A 115 -6.69 -13.05 -26.17
C LEU A 115 -6.37 -14.49 -26.56
N LEU A 116 -5.37 -15.07 -25.91
CA LEU A 116 -4.90 -16.43 -26.12
C LEU A 116 -5.08 -17.21 -24.82
N ASN A 117 -5.88 -18.26 -24.85
CA ASN A 117 -6.14 -19.10 -23.69
C ASN A 117 -5.95 -20.58 -24.04
N GLN A 118 -5.09 -21.26 -23.30
CA GLN A 118 -4.92 -22.70 -23.40
C GLN A 118 -5.90 -23.37 -22.43
N ARG A 119 -6.76 -24.24 -22.95
CA ARG A 119 -7.69 -25.05 -22.17
C ARG A 119 -6.98 -26.20 -21.47
N HIS A 120 -7.67 -26.86 -20.54
CA HIS A 120 -7.15 -28.04 -19.83
C HIS A 120 -6.79 -29.21 -20.74
N ASP A 121 -7.44 -29.33 -21.91
CA ASP A 121 -7.14 -30.33 -22.94
C ASP A 121 -6.03 -29.91 -23.92
N ALA A 122 -5.30 -28.84 -23.59
CA ALA A 122 -4.25 -28.20 -24.38
C ALA A 122 -4.73 -27.56 -25.72
N SER A 123 -6.03 -27.56 -26.01
CA SER A 123 -6.56 -26.77 -27.12
C SER A 123 -6.48 -25.27 -26.82
N TRP A 124 -6.52 -24.44 -27.87
CA TRP A 124 -6.33 -23.00 -27.76
C TRP A 124 -7.54 -22.22 -28.26
N ASP A 125 -7.97 -21.27 -27.45
CA ASP A 125 -8.88 -20.20 -27.86
C ASP A 125 -8.05 -19.00 -28.31
N VAL A 126 -8.31 -18.51 -29.53
CA VAL A 126 -7.71 -17.30 -30.10
C VAL A 126 -8.82 -16.31 -30.37
N ILE A 127 -9.03 -15.37 -29.45
CA ILE A 127 -10.21 -14.49 -29.44
C ILE A 127 -9.81 -13.07 -29.80
N VAL A 128 -10.23 -12.63 -30.98
CA VAL A 128 -10.08 -11.24 -31.45
C VAL A 128 -11.22 -10.41 -30.88
N LEU A 129 -10.95 -9.30 -30.19
CA LEU A 129 -11.99 -8.50 -29.51
C LEU A 129 -12.60 -7.39 -30.38
N ASP A 130 -11.97 -7.02 -31.49
CA ASP A 130 -12.38 -5.94 -32.40
C ASP A 130 -13.23 -6.41 -33.60
N GLY A 131 -13.82 -7.61 -33.51
CA GLY A 131 -14.68 -8.18 -34.55
C GLY A 131 -16.18 -7.84 -34.40
N ASP A 132 -16.96 -8.20 -35.43
CA ASP A 132 -18.41 -8.03 -35.42
C ASP A 132 -19.09 -8.82 -34.30
N ALA A 133 -20.11 -8.21 -33.71
CA ALA A 133 -20.86 -8.78 -32.60
C ALA A 133 -21.70 -9.99 -33.06
N GLY A 134 -21.28 -11.19 -32.67
CA GLY A 134 -22.03 -12.44 -32.85
C GLY A 134 -23.29 -12.55 -31.98
N LYS A 135 -23.82 -13.77 -31.83
CA LYS A 135 -24.99 -14.05 -31.00
C LYS A 135 -24.72 -13.71 -29.52
N PRO A 136 -25.75 -13.28 -28.74
CA PRO A 136 -25.61 -13.07 -27.30
C PRO A 136 -24.97 -14.29 -26.60
N TYR A 137 -24.02 -14.03 -25.71
CA TYR A 137 -23.27 -15.03 -24.95
C TYR A 137 -23.77 -15.16 -23.50
N PHE A 138 -24.11 -14.04 -22.86
CA PHE A 138 -24.64 -14.04 -21.48
C PHE A 138 -26.15 -13.91 -21.43
N ASP A 139 -26.75 -14.68 -20.53
CA ASP A 139 -28.03 -14.36 -19.88
C ASP A 139 -27.75 -13.39 -18.71
N ILE A 140 -28.52 -12.30 -18.63
CA ILE A 140 -28.32 -11.25 -17.61
C ILE A 140 -29.53 -11.21 -16.68
N ASP A 141 -29.28 -11.41 -15.38
CA ASP A 141 -30.29 -11.38 -14.32
C ASP A 141 -30.02 -10.23 -13.31
N GLY A 142 -31.08 -9.80 -12.60
CA GLY A 142 -30.98 -8.86 -11.47
C GLY A 142 -30.99 -7.37 -11.83
N LEU A 143 -31.22 -7.04 -13.10
CA LEU A 143 -31.24 -5.66 -13.62
C LEU A 143 -32.59 -5.19 -14.18
N ASP A 144 -33.60 -6.05 -14.18
CA ASP A 144 -34.94 -5.67 -14.65
C ASP A 144 -35.66 -4.69 -13.71
N GLY A 145 -36.57 -3.89 -14.28
CA GLY A 145 -37.40 -2.94 -13.53
C GLY A 145 -36.76 -1.56 -13.32
N PRO A 146 -37.43 -0.66 -12.58
CA PRO A 146 -37.02 0.74 -12.46
C PRO A 146 -35.71 0.91 -11.64
N PRO A 147 -35.02 2.06 -11.76
CA PRO A 147 -33.89 2.40 -10.91
C PRO A 147 -34.21 2.29 -9.41
N LEU A 148 -33.21 1.90 -8.62
CA LEU A 148 -33.29 1.73 -7.18
C LEU A 148 -32.42 2.77 -6.47
N ASP A 149 -32.98 3.41 -5.46
CA ASP A 149 -32.28 4.38 -4.60
C ASP A 149 -31.48 3.67 -3.48
N ALA A 150 -30.79 2.58 -3.84
CA ALA A 150 -29.97 1.82 -2.90
C ALA A 150 -28.56 2.42 -2.82
N THR A 151 -28.06 2.59 -1.60
CA THR A 151 -26.68 3.02 -1.33
C THR A 151 -25.83 1.81 -0.94
N GLY A 152 -24.54 1.81 -1.33
CA GLY A 152 -23.62 0.68 -1.14
C GLY A 152 -23.11 0.08 -2.44
N TYR A 153 -22.60 -1.15 -2.39
CA TYR A 153 -21.98 -1.83 -3.52
C TYR A 153 -22.93 -2.82 -4.18
N VAL A 154 -22.88 -2.89 -5.51
CA VAL A 154 -23.59 -3.89 -6.30
C VAL A 154 -22.67 -5.06 -6.57
N SER A 155 -23.08 -6.28 -6.23
CA SER A 155 -22.32 -7.47 -6.57
C SER A 155 -22.57 -7.86 -8.03
N VAL A 156 -21.54 -7.74 -8.87
CA VAL A 156 -21.56 -8.12 -10.28
C VAL A 156 -20.85 -9.46 -10.43
N VAL A 157 -21.60 -10.49 -10.82
CA VAL A 157 -21.07 -11.84 -11.05
C VAL A 157 -20.98 -12.11 -12.53
N VAL A 158 -19.81 -12.48 -13.00
CA VAL A 158 -19.54 -12.87 -14.39
C VAL A 158 -19.06 -14.32 -14.40
N SER A 159 -19.82 -15.22 -15.02
CA SER A 159 -19.53 -16.66 -14.94
C SER A 159 -19.86 -17.44 -16.22
N CYS A 160 -19.10 -18.50 -16.49
CA CYS A 160 -19.42 -19.50 -17.52
C CYS A 160 -19.66 -20.92 -16.97
N GLU A 161 -19.19 -21.24 -15.75
CA GLU A 161 -19.25 -22.62 -15.23
C GLU A 161 -19.64 -22.70 -13.74
N LEU A 162 -19.21 -21.75 -12.91
CA LEU A 162 -19.42 -21.80 -11.46
C LEU A 162 -20.41 -20.73 -11.00
N ASN A 163 -21.37 -21.13 -10.16
CA ASN A 163 -22.35 -20.21 -9.59
C ASN A 163 -21.82 -19.55 -8.32
N VAL A 164 -21.60 -18.24 -8.38
CA VAL A 164 -21.41 -17.42 -7.18
C VAL A 164 -22.77 -17.20 -6.54
N THR A 165 -22.95 -17.71 -5.32
CA THR A 165 -24.22 -17.58 -4.62
C THR A 165 -24.40 -16.17 -4.06
N LYS A 166 -25.66 -15.77 -3.87
CA LYS A 166 -25.99 -14.51 -3.16
C LYS A 166 -25.41 -14.48 -1.74
N GLU A 167 -25.34 -15.63 -1.08
CA GLU A 167 -24.78 -15.75 0.27
C GLU A 167 -23.27 -15.49 0.28
N GLN A 168 -22.52 -16.03 -0.66
CA GLN A 168 -21.10 -15.72 -0.83
C GLN A 168 -20.86 -14.22 -1.12
N ALA A 169 -21.68 -13.61 -1.98
CA ALA A 169 -21.59 -12.18 -2.27
C ALA A 169 -21.90 -11.31 -1.04
N LEU A 170 -22.89 -11.70 -0.23
CA LEU A 170 -23.22 -11.03 1.03
C LEU A 170 -22.14 -11.21 2.09
N GLN A 171 -21.55 -12.40 2.20
CA GLN A 171 -20.44 -12.68 3.11
C GLN A 171 -19.22 -11.82 2.76
N PHE A 172 -18.88 -11.75 1.47
CA PHE A 172 -17.83 -10.86 0.97
C PHE A 172 -18.11 -9.40 1.33
N ALA A 173 -19.32 -8.90 1.07
CA ALA A 173 -19.71 -7.52 1.39
C ALA A 173 -19.55 -7.20 2.89
N ARG A 174 -20.06 -8.09 3.76
CA ARG A 174 -19.99 -7.95 5.21
C ARG A 174 -18.55 -7.98 5.74
N GLY A 175 -17.71 -8.85 5.18
CA GLY A 175 -16.31 -9.00 5.60
C GLY A 175 -15.46 -7.74 5.38
N HIS A 176 -15.87 -6.86 4.47
CA HIS A 176 -15.11 -5.67 4.09
C HIS A 176 -15.84 -4.36 4.42
N GLY A 177 -16.90 -4.41 5.25
CA GLY A 177 -17.61 -3.22 5.74
C GLY A 177 -18.46 -2.48 4.69
N GLY A 178 -18.72 -3.11 3.54
CA GLY A 178 -19.54 -2.55 2.47
C GLY A 178 -21.03 -2.76 2.71
N ALA A 179 -21.84 -1.71 2.57
CA ALA A 179 -23.29 -1.86 2.44
C ALA A 179 -23.60 -2.60 1.12
N PHE A 180 -24.55 -3.53 1.14
CA PHE A 180 -24.95 -4.31 -0.03
C PHE A 180 -26.17 -3.67 -0.70
N ALA A 181 -26.01 -3.16 -1.92
CA ALA A 181 -27.08 -2.49 -2.66
C ALA A 181 -27.89 -3.44 -3.54
N GLY A 182 -27.27 -4.49 -4.08
CA GLY A 182 -27.93 -5.43 -4.98
C GLY A 182 -26.96 -6.42 -5.63
N MET A 183 -27.49 -7.23 -6.55
CA MET A 183 -26.72 -8.22 -7.30
C MET A 183 -27.16 -8.27 -8.76
N ALA A 184 -26.20 -8.30 -9.67
CA ALA A 184 -26.39 -8.50 -11.10
C ALA A 184 -25.54 -9.69 -11.55
N ILE A 185 -26.11 -10.57 -12.36
CA ILE A 185 -25.45 -11.82 -12.78
C ILE A 185 -25.44 -11.87 -14.30
N ALA A 186 -24.25 -12.05 -14.87
CA ALA A 186 -24.05 -12.41 -16.27
C ALA A 186 -23.52 -13.83 -16.32
N HIS A 187 -24.34 -14.76 -16.79
CA HIS A 187 -24.00 -16.18 -16.80
C HIS A 187 -24.14 -16.78 -18.21
N ALA A 188 -23.11 -17.49 -18.65
CA ALA A 188 -23.13 -18.24 -19.90
C ALA A 188 -23.46 -19.71 -19.60
N ARG A 189 -24.67 -20.15 -19.90
CA ARG A 189 -25.18 -21.49 -19.55
C ARG A 189 -24.51 -22.59 -20.38
N GLY A 190 -23.33 -23.05 -19.97
CA GLY A 190 -22.62 -24.17 -20.59
C GLY A 190 -22.08 -23.88 -22.00
N MET A 191 -21.95 -22.61 -22.36
CA MET A 191 -21.34 -22.17 -23.62
C MET A 191 -19.86 -21.92 -23.41
N ALA A 192 -19.02 -22.49 -24.27
CA ALA A 192 -17.59 -22.21 -24.25
C ALA A 192 -17.31 -20.80 -24.80
N LEU A 193 -16.37 -20.09 -24.17
CA LEU A 193 -15.91 -18.79 -24.66
C LEU A 193 -14.86 -19.00 -25.76
N ASP A 194 -15.25 -18.79 -27.02
CA ASP A 194 -14.37 -18.96 -28.19
C ASP A 194 -14.38 -17.73 -29.12
N ALA A 195 -13.68 -17.83 -30.26
CA ALA A 195 -13.56 -16.76 -31.24
C ALA A 195 -14.89 -16.30 -31.85
N SER A 196 -15.91 -17.15 -31.89
CA SER A 196 -17.20 -16.85 -32.52
C SER A 196 -18.12 -15.99 -31.64
N VAL A 197 -17.93 -16.04 -30.32
CA VAL A 197 -18.77 -15.35 -29.32
C VAL A 197 -18.01 -14.29 -28.52
N GLY A 198 -16.67 -14.32 -28.51
CA GLY A 198 -15.82 -13.44 -27.73
C GLY A 198 -16.07 -11.93 -27.90
N PRO A 199 -16.13 -11.38 -29.13
CA PRO A 199 -16.46 -9.95 -29.34
C PRO A 199 -17.79 -9.55 -28.69
N ARG A 200 -18.84 -10.37 -28.87
CA ARG A 200 -20.16 -10.10 -28.29
C ARG A 200 -20.14 -10.22 -26.78
N ALA A 201 -19.43 -11.20 -26.22
CA ALA A 201 -19.28 -11.36 -24.77
C ALA A 201 -18.65 -10.11 -24.15
N ALA A 202 -17.56 -9.58 -24.72
CA ALA A 202 -16.91 -8.36 -24.26
C ALA A 202 -17.87 -7.15 -24.32
N GLN A 203 -18.62 -7.00 -25.40
CA GLN A 203 -19.62 -5.94 -25.55
C GLN A 203 -20.74 -6.05 -24.50
N GLN A 204 -21.27 -7.24 -24.27
CA GLN A 204 -22.31 -7.47 -23.25
C GLN A 204 -21.84 -7.12 -21.84
N LEU A 205 -20.56 -7.33 -21.51
CA LEU A 205 -20.01 -6.93 -20.21
C LEU A 205 -19.94 -5.41 -20.07
N ALA A 206 -19.59 -4.67 -21.13
CA ALA A 206 -19.66 -3.21 -21.12
C ALA A 206 -21.10 -2.72 -20.95
N GLU A 207 -22.05 -3.29 -21.70
CA GLU A 207 -23.49 -3.01 -21.57
C GLU A 207 -24.00 -3.32 -20.15
N LEU A 208 -23.55 -4.41 -19.54
CA LEU A 208 -23.88 -4.80 -18.18
C LEU A 208 -23.47 -3.71 -17.18
N MET A 209 -22.24 -3.20 -17.25
CA MET A 209 -21.75 -2.17 -16.32
C MET A 209 -22.56 -0.87 -16.43
N THR A 210 -22.93 -0.47 -17.66
CA THR A 210 -23.84 0.66 -17.87
C THR A 210 -25.21 0.41 -17.24
N LYS A 211 -25.80 -0.76 -17.45
CA LYS A 211 -27.10 -1.13 -16.87
C LYS A 211 -27.06 -1.17 -15.34
N VAL A 212 -25.96 -1.65 -14.75
CA VAL A 212 -25.74 -1.60 -13.30
C VAL A 212 -25.78 -0.16 -12.79
N LYS A 213 -25.08 0.76 -13.44
CA LYS A 213 -25.09 2.19 -13.06
C LYS A 213 -26.49 2.81 -13.22
N THR A 214 -27.22 2.49 -14.28
CA THR A 214 -28.59 2.98 -14.48
C THR A 214 -29.55 2.43 -13.42
N LYS A 215 -29.42 1.15 -13.08
CA LYS A 215 -30.26 0.48 -12.08
C LYS A 215 -29.95 0.95 -10.66
N TYR A 216 -28.69 1.22 -10.34
CA TYR A 216 -28.22 1.63 -9.02
C TYR A 216 -27.42 2.94 -9.11
N PRO A 217 -28.08 4.07 -9.41
CA PRO A 217 -27.40 5.35 -9.67
C PRO A 217 -26.57 5.84 -8.47
N ASN A 218 -26.99 5.50 -7.25
CA ASN A 218 -26.37 5.94 -5.99
C ASN A 218 -25.46 4.87 -5.36
N ALA A 219 -25.13 3.80 -6.10
CA ALA A 219 -24.16 2.82 -5.64
C ALA A 219 -22.76 3.45 -5.48
N SER A 220 -22.06 3.06 -4.43
CA SER A 220 -20.68 3.46 -4.13
C SER A 220 -19.66 2.79 -5.05
N GLY A 221 -20.02 1.64 -5.64
CA GLY A 221 -19.14 0.85 -6.50
C GLY A 221 -19.72 -0.54 -6.76
N VAL A 222 -18.87 -1.46 -7.21
CA VAL A 222 -19.23 -2.86 -7.43
C VAL A 222 -18.31 -3.83 -6.69
N HIS A 223 -18.83 -4.98 -6.29
CA HIS A 223 -18.01 -6.16 -6.00
C HIS A 223 -17.98 -7.03 -7.26
N LEU A 224 -16.83 -7.21 -7.88
CA LEU A 224 -16.68 -7.97 -9.12
C LEU A 224 -16.21 -9.39 -8.80
N PHE A 225 -17.05 -10.36 -9.16
CA PHE A 225 -16.73 -11.78 -9.09
C PHE A 225 -16.62 -12.33 -10.50
N VAL A 226 -15.49 -12.97 -10.81
CA VAL A 226 -15.30 -13.66 -12.09
C VAL A 226 -15.09 -15.14 -11.83
N ALA A 227 -15.85 -15.97 -12.54
CA ALA A 227 -15.74 -17.42 -12.48
C ALA A 227 -15.73 -18.02 -13.89
N GLY A 228 -14.52 -18.18 -14.44
CA GLY A 228 -14.33 -18.70 -15.80
C GLY A 228 -12.88 -18.57 -16.26
N PRO A 229 -12.62 -18.64 -17.57
CA PRO A 229 -11.27 -18.58 -18.11
C PRO A 229 -10.65 -17.19 -17.92
N ALA A 230 -9.32 -17.11 -18.00
CA ALA A 230 -8.56 -15.88 -17.90
C ALA A 230 -9.00 -14.81 -18.92
N THR A 231 -9.41 -15.24 -20.12
CA THR A 231 -9.98 -14.37 -21.16
C THR A 231 -11.24 -13.65 -20.67
N LEU A 232 -12.13 -14.33 -19.95
CA LEU A 232 -13.34 -13.75 -19.38
C LEU A 232 -13.01 -12.70 -18.32
N ALA A 233 -12.05 -13.00 -17.44
CA ALA A 233 -11.56 -12.06 -16.44
C ALA A 233 -10.98 -10.79 -17.06
N PHE A 234 -10.17 -10.94 -18.12
CA PHE A 234 -9.66 -9.81 -18.88
C PHE A 234 -10.79 -8.95 -19.48
N MET A 235 -11.78 -9.57 -20.13
CA MET A 235 -12.93 -8.85 -20.70
C MET A 235 -13.74 -8.12 -19.62
N ALA A 236 -13.95 -8.74 -18.45
CA ALA A 236 -14.64 -8.11 -17.32
C ALA A 236 -13.87 -6.88 -16.81
N GLY A 237 -12.54 -7.00 -16.69
CA GLY A 237 -11.66 -5.87 -16.39
C GLY A 237 -11.76 -4.75 -17.41
N ARG A 238 -11.80 -5.09 -18.70
CA ARG A 238 -11.92 -4.10 -19.78
C ARG A 238 -13.27 -3.37 -19.77
N ALA A 239 -14.33 -4.03 -19.35
CA ALA A 239 -15.65 -3.42 -19.18
C ALA A 239 -15.72 -2.41 -18.02
N MET A 240 -14.74 -2.42 -17.11
CA MET A 240 -14.67 -1.46 -16.01
C MET A 240 -14.26 -0.08 -16.54
N ASN A 241 -15.25 0.82 -16.65
CA ASN A 241 -15.03 2.23 -16.95
C ASN A 241 -15.20 3.05 -15.67
N THR A 242 -14.14 3.73 -15.22
CA THR A 242 -14.13 4.53 -13.99
C THR A 242 -15.09 5.71 -14.02
N ASN A 243 -15.50 6.17 -15.22
CA ASN A 243 -16.51 7.21 -15.38
C ASN A 243 -17.94 6.68 -15.15
N VAL A 244 -18.14 5.36 -15.24
CA VAL A 244 -19.45 4.71 -15.04
C VAL A 244 -19.51 4.08 -13.64
N ILE A 245 -18.48 3.33 -13.28
CA ILE A 245 -18.33 2.65 -12.00
C ILE A 245 -17.10 3.24 -11.31
N PRO A 246 -17.27 4.08 -10.27
CA PRO A 246 -16.17 4.81 -9.66
C PRO A 246 -15.19 3.89 -8.92
N GLU A 247 -15.67 2.74 -8.45
CA GLU A 247 -14.88 1.80 -7.65
C GLU A 247 -15.34 0.35 -7.87
N ALA A 248 -14.40 -0.59 -7.91
CA ALA A 248 -14.62 -2.02 -8.04
C ALA A 248 -13.74 -2.79 -7.05
N TRP A 249 -14.34 -3.68 -6.27
CA TRP A 249 -13.64 -4.64 -5.41
C TRP A 249 -13.60 -5.98 -6.14
N VAL A 250 -12.43 -6.36 -6.63
CA VAL A 250 -12.22 -7.59 -7.38
C VAL A 250 -11.97 -8.73 -6.42
N ALA A 251 -12.84 -9.72 -6.43
CA ALA A 251 -12.78 -10.87 -5.53
C ALA A 251 -11.91 -12.00 -6.12
N ASN A 252 -11.15 -12.67 -5.26
CA ASN A 252 -10.45 -13.91 -5.56
C ASN A 252 -11.07 -15.08 -4.78
N PHE A 253 -11.11 -16.27 -5.37
CA PHE A 253 -11.63 -17.45 -4.70
C PHE A 253 -10.48 -18.31 -4.15
N THR A 254 -10.33 -18.33 -2.82
CA THR A 254 -9.27 -19.08 -2.13
C THR A 254 -9.88 -19.88 -0.99
N GLY A 255 -9.50 -21.17 -0.88
CA GLY A 255 -9.88 -22.00 0.27
C GLY A 255 -11.39 -22.16 0.49
N GLY A 256 -12.22 -22.02 -0.56
CA GLY A 256 -13.68 -22.14 -0.47
C GLY A 256 -14.43 -20.82 -0.21
N ALA A 257 -13.72 -19.71 -0.07
CA ALA A 257 -14.32 -18.39 0.17
C ALA A 257 -13.80 -17.34 -0.82
N TYR A 258 -14.56 -16.26 -0.96
CA TYR A 258 -14.12 -15.08 -1.69
C TYR A 258 -13.42 -14.10 -0.75
N GLU A 259 -12.25 -13.64 -1.15
CA GLU A 259 -11.44 -12.61 -0.48
C GLU A 259 -11.20 -11.42 -1.41
N LEU A 260 -11.01 -10.22 -0.86
CA LEU A 260 -10.68 -9.04 -1.65
C LEU A 260 -9.25 -9.18 -2.18
N ALA A 261 -9.09 -9.16 -3.50
CA ALA A 261 -7.77 -9.17 -4.13
C ALA A 261 -7.31 -7.78 -4.52
N LEU A 262 -8.13 -7.02 -5.26
CA LEU A 262 -7.76 -5.72 -5.80
C LEU A 262 -8.91 -4.71 -5.70
N MET A 263 -8.56 -3.43 -5.58
CA MET A 263 -9.49 -2.32 -5.74
C MET A 263 -9.17 -1.55 -7.04
N LEU A 264 -10.18 -1.28 -7.85
CA LEU A 264 -10.09 -0.55 -9.12
C LEU A 264 -10.94 0.74 -9.07
N PRO A 265 -10.53 1.87 -9.67
CA PRO A 265 -9.20 2.09 -10.21
C PRO A 265 -8.17 1.98 -9.10
N ARG A 266 -7.01 1.44 -9.44
CA ARG A 266 -5.93 1.39 -8.49
C ARG A 266 -5.39 2.80 -8.33
N ASN A 267 -5.34 3.27 -7.09
CA ASN A 267 -4.38 4.31 -6.72
C ASN A 267 -3.06 3.57 -6.57
N SER A 268 -2.30 3.43 -7.67
CA SER A 268 -0.95 2.87 -7.60
C SER A 268 -0.19 3.61 -6.49
N ARG A 269 0.66 2.89 -5.75
CA ARG A 269 1.72 3.59 -5.02
C ARG A 269 2.42 4.41 -6.09
N SER A 270 2.47 5.74 -5.95
CA SER A 270 3.29 6.51 -6.87
C SER A 270 4.72 6.06 -6.58
N GLU A 271 5.26 5.11 -7.36
CA GLU A 271 6.69 4.88 -7.37
C GLU A 271 7.28 6.23 -7.73
N ARG A 272 7.93 6.84 -6.74
CA ARG A 272 8.46 8.16 -6.89
C ARG A 272 9.61 8.01 -7.88
N ASP A 273 9.49 8.66 -9.03
CA ASP A 273 10.61 8.75 -9.95
C ASP A 273 11.72 9.53 -9.22
N LEU A 274 12.71 8.79 -8.73
CA LEU A 274 13.81 9.37 -7.99
C LEU A 274 14.69 10.07 -9.02
N ASP A 275 14.93 11.37 -8.85
CA ASP A 275 15.87 12.07 -9.72
C ASP A 275 17.25 11.41 -9.61
N ARG A 276 17.70 10.77 -10.69
CA ARG A 276 19.00 10.09 -10.79
C ARG A 276 20.07 10.97 -11.43
N SER A 277 19.84 12.28 -11.51
CA SER A 277 20.84 13.23 -11.96
C SER A 277 22.10 13.15 -11.08
N ALA A 278 23.26 13.42 -11.69
CA ALA A 278 24.54 13.43 -10.98
C ALA A 278 24.54 14.44 -9.82
N GLU A 279 23.85 15.58 -10.00
CA GLU A 279 23.67 16.59 -8.96
C GLU A 279 22.90 16.01 -7.76
N ARG A 280 21.80 15.28 -8.01
CA ARG A 280 21.02 14.67 -6.94
C ARG A 280 21.78 13.55 -6.22
N GLU A 281 22.51 12.72 -6.95
CA GLU A 281 23.38 11.71 -6.33
C GLU A 281 24.49 12.34 -5.47
N GLU A 282 25.05 13.49 -5.87
CA GLU A 282 26.02 14.23 -5.06
C GLU A 282 25.39 14.73 -3.75
N VAL A 283 24.17 15.26 -3.80
CA VAL A 283 23.41 15.67 -2.61
C VAL A 283 23.17 14.48 -1.68
N ARG A 284 22.71 13.33 -2.21
CA ARG A 284 22.52 12.11 -1.43
C ARG A 284 23.82 11.61 -0.80
N GLY A 285 24.93 11.69 -1.51
CA GLY A 285 26.25 11.31 -0.99
C GLY A 285 26.70 12.19 0.18
N LYS A 286 26.49 13.52 0.08
CA LYS A 286 26.78 14.47 1.17
C LYS A 286 25.90 14.20 2.39
N GLU A 287 24.60 13.99 2.18
CA GLU A 287 23.67 13.67 3.25
C GLU A 287 24.06 12.36 3.95
N LEU A 288 24.34 11.29 3.19
CA LEU A 288 24.78 10.02 3.74
C LEU A 288 26.06 10.18 4.58
N ALA A 289 27.02 10.98 4.12
CA ALA A 289 28.25 11.24 4.88
C ALA A 289 27.97 11.97 6.21
N ALA A 290 27.07 12.95 6.22
CA ALA A 290 26.65 13.67 7.43
C ALA A 290 25.93 12.75 8.41
N LEU A 291 24.99 11.93 7.92
CA LEU A 291 24.26 10.95 8.74
C LEU A 291 25.20 9.88 9.31
N ARG A 292 26.18 9.39 8.53
CA ARG A 292 27.23 8.48 9.03
C ARG A 292 28.04 9.11 10.16
N ALA A 293 28.41 10.39 10.03
CA ALA A 293 29.14 11.09 11.08
C ALA A 293 28.32 11.19 12.38
N ALA A 294 27.01 11.49 12.28
CA ALA A 294 26.11 11.52 13.43
C ALA A 294 25.95 10.16 14.12
N ILE A 295 25.91 9.06 13.37
CA ILE A 295 25.88 7.70 13.92
C ILE A 295 27.19 7.36 14.61
N LEU A 296 28.34 7.68 13.98
CA LEU A 296 29.65 7.42 14.55
C LEU A 296 29.86 8.18 15.87
N ASP A 297 29.42 9.43 15.95
CA ASP A 297 29.48 10.22 17.19
C ASP A 297 28.67 9.54 18.30
N LEU A 298 27.45 9.08 17.99
CA LEU A 298 26.65 8.29 18.93
C LEU A 298 27.37 6.99 19.36
N GLN A 299 27.87 6.19 18.43
CA GLN A 299 28.56 4.92 18.71
C GLN A 299 29.77 5.08 19.64
N THR A 300 30.54 6.14 19.42
CA THR A 300 31.79 6.40 20.15
C THR A 300 31.58 7.06 21.50
N THR A 301 30.53 7.87 21.66
CA THR A 301 30.33 8.69 22.85
C THR A 301 29.22 8.21 23.78
N LEU A 302 28.34 7.29 23.35
CA LEU A 302 27.27 6.75 24.21
C LEU A 302 27.85 6.00 25.42
N GLN A 303 27.29 6.28 26.60
CA GLN A 303 27.71 5.71 27.89
C GLN A 303 26.58 4.90 28.54
N LEU A 304 26.95 4.07 29.53
CA LEU A 304 25.99 3.20 30.22
C LEU A 304 24.86 3.98 30.92
N ASP A 305 25.12 5.19 31.41
CA ASP A 305 24.11 5.99 32.11
C ASP A 305 23.13 6.69 31.16
N ASP A 306 23.42 6.71 29.86
CA ASP A 306 22.50 7.22 28.84
C ASP A 306 21.40 6.19 28.52
N VAL A 307 21.65 4.90 28.75
CA VAL A 307 20.78 3.80 28.32
C VAL A 307 19.76 3.46 29.43
N PRO A 308 18.44 3.63 29.21
CA PRO A 308 17.41 3.48 30.24
C PRO A 308 16.99 2.00 30.44
N LEU A 309 17.95 1.09 30.51
CA LEU A 309 17.71 -0.32 30.84
C LEU A 309 18.05 -0.60 32.31
N PRO A 310 17.25 -1.43 33.00
CA PRO A 310 17.40 -1.64 34.44
C PRO A 310 18.70 -2.39 34.78
N GLN A 311 19.14 -3.32 33.94
CA GLN A 311 20.29 -4.17 34.23
C GLN A 311 21.56 -3.67 33.53
N ALA A 312 22.67 -3.60 34.26
CA ALA A 312 23.96 -3.15 33.70
C ALA A 312 24.44 -4.02 32.53
N ALA A 313 24.32 -5.34 32.65
CA ALA A 313 24.71 -6.28 31.59
C ALA A 313 23.91 -6.07 30.28
N GLU A 314 22.64 -5.68 30.38
CA GLU A 314 21.81 -5.38 29.20
C GLU A 314 22.24 -4.07 28.53
N ARG A 315 22.62 -3.06 29.32
CA ARG A 315 23.18 -1.79 28.83
C ARG A 315 24.50 -2.01 28.12
N GLU A 316 25.39 -2.80 28.70
CA GLU A 316 26.68 -3.16 28.10
C GLU A 316 26.49 -3.91 26.77
N ARG A 317 25.58 -4.88 26.73
CA ARG A 317 25.27 -5.62 25.50
C ARG A 317 24.74 -4.71 24.40
N PHE A 318 23.80 -3.83 24.73
CA PHE A 318 23.24 -2.86 23.78
C PHE A 318 24.32 -1.94 23.20
N ILE A 319 25.18 -1.36 24.05
CA ILE A 319 26.27 -0.50 23.61
C ILE A 319 27.28 -1.28 22.74
N ALA A 320 27.58 -2.52 23.10
CA ALA A 320 28.46 -3.37 22.29
C ALA A 320 27.87 -3.62 20.90
N GLN A 321 26.58 -3.98 20.81
CA GLN A 321 25.88 -4.17 19.52
C GLN A 321 25.88 -2.89 18.69
N LEU A 322 25.53 -1.76 19.30
CA LEU A 322 25.56 -0.46 18.62
C LEU A 322 26.96 -0.15 18.04
N ARG A 323 28.03 -0.43 18.79
CA ARG A 323 29.42 -0.22 18.34
C ARG A 323 29.87 -1.17 17.23
N HIS A 324 29.23 -2.34 17.10
CA HIS A 324 29.53 -3.29 16.04
C HIS A 324 28.76 -3.00 14.73
N LEU A 325 27.74 -2.14 14.77
CA LEU A 325 26.98 -1.75 13.59
C LEU A 325 27.87 -0.99 12.59
N THR A 326 27.92 -1.45 11.35
CA THR A 326 28.61 -0.79 10.24
C THR A 326 27.60 -0.03 9.39
N VAL A 327 27.91 1.19 8.97
CA VAL A 327 27.04 1.98 8.08
C VAL A 327 27.63 1.99 6.67
N ALA A 328 26.83 1.55 5.69
CA ALA A 328 27.23 1.46 4.30
C ALA A 328 27.73 2.80 3.75
N GLU A 329 28.75 2.75 2.89
CA GLU A 329 29.38 3.95 2.33
C GLU A 329 28.60 4.55 1.15
N GLN A 330 27.73 3.77 0.54
CA GLN A 330 26.92 4.18 -0.61
C GLN A 330 25.45 3.82 -0.41
N PRO A 331 24.52 4.58 -1.00
CA PRO A 331 23.11 4.21 -1.02
C PRO A 331 22.90 2.88 -1.75
N LYS A 332 22.13 1.97 -1.16
CA LYS A 332 21.82 0.65 -1.73
C LYS A 332 20.35 0.62 -2.16
N GLY A 333 20.10 0.35 -3.45
CA GLY A 333 18.75 0.30 -4.01
C GLY A 333 18.00 1.64 -3.99
N ASP A 334 16.72 1.58 -4.34
CA ASP A 334 15.78 2.71 -4.27
C ASP A 334 14.88 2.61 -3.02
N ASP A 335 14.67 1.38 -2.54
CA ASP A 335 13.97 1.06 -1.31
C ASP A 335 14.80 1.36 -0.07
N PHE A 336 14.12 1.63 1.05
CA PHE A 336 14.75 1.56 2.37
C PHE A 336 15.02 0.09 2.72
N ASP A 337 16.30 -0.30 2.72
CA ASP A 337 16.76 -1.62 3.17
C ASP A 337 17.63 -1.45 4.42
N LEU A 338 17.10 -1.85 5.57
CA LEU A 338 17.81 -1.88 6.83
C LEU A 338 18.10 -3.34 7.22
N SER A 339 19.35 -3.78 7.08
CA SER A 339 19.79 -5.14 7.43
C SER A 339 20.55 -5.15 8.77
N VAL A 340 19.84 -4.94 9.88
CA VAL A 340 20.43 -5.04 11.24
C VAL A 340 21.08 -6.40 11.47
N HIS A 341 20.51 -7.46 10.90
CA HIS A 341 20.96 -8.84 11.10
C HIS A 341 22.35 -9.13 10.52
N GLU A 342 22.79 -8.39 9.50
CA GLU A 342 24.16 -8.47 8.95
C GLU A 342 25.12 -7.49 9.64
N GLY A 343 24.69 -6.83 10.72
CA GLY A 343 25.43 -5.76 11.37
C GLY A 343 25.67 -4.57 10.44
N THR A 344 24.83 -4.38 9.42
CA THR A 344 25.03 -3.37 8.38
C THR A 344 23.77 -2.53 8.17
N LEU A 345 23.88 -1.24 8.43
CA LEU A 345 22.87 -0.24 8.08
C LEU A 345 23.12 0.28 6.67
N SER A 346 22.13 0.12 5.78
CA SER A 346 22.07 0.83 4.50
C SER A 346 20.91 1.82 4.47
N LEU A 347 21.11 2.95 3.81
CA LEU A 347 20.05 3.94 3.58
C LEU A 347 19.75 3.99 2.08
N GLY A 348 18.48 3.75 1.72
CA GLY A 348 18.01 3.83 0.34
C GLY A 348 17.94 5.27 -0.18
N ARG A 349 17.96 5.44 -1.50
CA ARG A 349 17.90 6.77 -2.14
C ARG A 349 16.65 7.56 -1.76
N GLY A 350 15.49 6.90 -1.71
CA GLY A 350 14.23 7.57 -1.38
C GLY A 350 14.17 8.09 0.05
N LEU A 351 14.73 7.34 1.02
CA LEU A 351 14.82 7.81 2.40
C LEU A 351 15.81 8.97 2.52
N LEU A 352 16.98 8.89 1.86
CA LEU A 352 17.92 10.01 1.84
C LEU A 352 17.27 11.27 1.28
N ASP A 353 16.48 11.16 0.21
CA ASP A 353 15.72 12.31 -0.32
C ASP A 353 14.73 12.89 0.69
N ALA A 354 14.06 12.04 1.47
CA ALA A 354 13.14 12.47 2.51
C ALA A 354 13.87 13.13 3.70
N LEU A 355 15.10 12.72 4.00
CA LEU A 355 15.93 13.25 5.09
C LEU A 355 16.69 14.53 4.74
N VAL A 356 16.91 14.83 3.45
CA VAL A 356 17.48 16.11 3.01
C VAL A 356 16.57 17.31 3.38
N ALA A 357 15.26 17.12 3.40
CA ALA A 357 14.30 18.21 3.66
C ALA A 357 14.30 18.77 5.11
N PRO A 358 14.30 17.94 6.18
CA PRO A 358 14.16 18.43 7.56
C PRO A 358 15.33 19.24 8.15
N GLY A 359 16.38 19.53 7.37
CA GLY A 359 17.58 20.25 7.82
C GLY A 359 18.53 19.38 8.65
N ASP A 360 19.82 19.69 8.60
CA ASP A 360 20.91 18.79 8.99
C ASP A 360 20.79 18.23 10.41
N LEU A 361 20.48 19.08 11.40
CA LEU A 361 20.37 18.65 12.80
C LEU A 361 19.17 17.73 13.05
N THR A 362 18.06 17.94 12.35
CA THR A 362 16.88 17.09 12.49
C THR A 362 17.13 15.74 11.83
N ALA A 363 17.73 15.74 10.63
CA ALA A 363 18.09 14.52 9.91
C ALA A 363 19.07 13.64 10.72
N ALA A 364 20.09 14.25 11.33
CA ALA A 364 21.01 13.57 12.25
C ALA A 364 20.29 12.91 13.43
N ARG A 365 19.33 13.60 14.05
CA ARG A 365 18.54 13.03 15.16
C ARG A 365 17.64 11.90 14.70
N ILE A 366 17.01 12.03 13.54
CA ILE A 366 16.16 10.99 12.96
C ILE A 366 16.98 9.72 12.74
N VAL A 367 18.15 9.81 12.11
CA VAL A 367 18.97 8.62 11.85
C VAL A 367 19.50 7.99 13.14
N GLN A 368 19.85 8.78 14.15
CA GLN A 368 20.23 8.28 15.47
C GLN A 368 19.07 7.56 16.16
N LEU A 369 17.84 8.09 16.08
CA LEU A 369 16.63 7.44 16.60
C LEU A 369 16.37 6.10 15.90
N ILE A 370 16.46 6.07 14.56
CA ILE A 370 16.31 4.83 13.77
C ILE A 370 17.34 3.80 14.22
N VAL A 371 18.63 4.17 14.31
CA VAL A 371 19.67 3.23 14.74
C VAL A 371 19.39 2.67 16.13
N LEU A 372 19.03 3.51 17.10
CA LEU A 372 18.73 3.06 18.45
C LEU A 372 17.49 2.16 18.51
N HIS A 373 16.44 2.51 17.75
CA HIS A 373 15.20 1.72 17.62
C HIS A 373 15.50 0.31 17.11
N GLU A 374 16.33 0.23 16.08
CA GLU A 374 16.57 -0.99 15.32
C GLU A 374 17.54 -1.93 16.04
N VAL A 375 18.56 -1.39 16.72
CA VAL A 375 19.40 -2.19 17.64
C VAL A 375 18.56 -2.73 18.81
N PHE A 376 17.53 -1.99 19.25
CA PHE A 376 16.65 -2.45 20.31
C PHE A 376 15.74 -3.61 19.89
N HIS A 377 15.30 -3.64 18.63
CA HIS A 377 14.47 -4.73 18.07
C HIS A 377 15.15 -6.11 18.13
N GLU A 378 16.48 -6.19 18.10
CA GLU A 378 17.21 -7.46 18.28
C GLU A 378 16.83 -8.13 19.61
N ARG A 379 16.61 -7.33 20.67
CA ARG A 379 16.19 -7.83 21.98
C ARG A 379 14.73 -8.29 22.02
N GLN A 380 13.92 -7.79 21.09
CA GLN A 380 12.51 -8.14 20.96
C GLN A 380 12.30 -9.38 20.09
N ASN A 381 13.39 -10.03 19.63
CA ASN A 381 13.37 -11.14 18.69
C ASN A 381 12.57 -10.81 17.42
N LEU A 382 12.59 -9.55 16.97
CA LEU A 382 12.01 -9.17 15.69
C LEU A 382 13.07 -9.42 14.62
N GLU A 383 12.98 -10.56 13.94
CA GLU A 383 13.93 -10.97 12.89
C GLU A 383 13.24 -10.88 11.51
N SER A 384 14.02 -10.69 10.45
CA SER A 384 13.49 -10.69 9.08
C SER A 384 12.73 -11.98 8.72
N THR A 385 13.05 -13.09 9.39
CA THR A 385 12.42 -14.41 9.25
C THR A 385 11.02 -14.50 9.87
N ASN A 386 10.70 -13.68 10.88
CA ASN A 386 9.40 -13.69 11.57
C ASN A 386 8.56 -12.43 11.33
N PHE A 387 9.10 -11.45 10.60
CA PHE A 387 8.40 -10.23 10.21
C PHE A 387 7.30 -10.49 9.14
N PHE A 388 7.41 -11.55 8.34
CA PHE A 388 6.46 -11.80 7.25
C PHE A 388 5.04 -12.08 7.79
N GLY A 389 4.08 -11.24 7.40
CA GLY A 389 2.67 -11.35 7.82
C GLY A 389 2.36 -10.82 9.21
N ILE A 390 3.35 -10.29 9.96
CA ILE A 390 3.13 -9.73 11.31
C ILE A 390 2.23 -8.49 11.29
N GLY A 391 2.08 -7.82 10.14
CA GLY A 391 1.14 -6.72 9.96
C GLY A 391 -0.31 -7.08 10.32
N ARG A 392 -0.67 -8.37 10.23
CA ARG A 392 -1.98 -8.90 10.69
C ARG A 392 -2.17 -8.80 12.20
N ALA A 393 -1.07 -8.80 12.96
CA ALA A 393 -1.01 -8.59 14.40
C ALA A 393 -0.67 -7.14 14.74
N GLY A 394 -1.40 -6.19 14.12
CA GLY A 394 -1.09 -4.76 14.17
C GLY A 394 -0.94 -4.17 15.58
N TYR A 395 -1.64 -4.70 16.59
CA TYR A 395 -1.46 -4.29 17.99
C TYR A 395 -0.14 -4.78 18.60
N ALA A 396 0.22 -6.06 18.38
CA ALA A 396 1.45 -6.62 18.94
C ALA A 396 2.68 -5.87 18.40
N LEU A 397 2.73 -5.66 17.09
CA LEU A 397 3.82 -4.90 16.49
C LEU A 397 3.78 -3.42 16.92
N GLU A 398 2.63 -2.85 17.28
CA GLU A 398 2.55 -1.46 17.78
C GLU A 398 3.16 -1.35 19.19
N GLU A 399 2.92 -2.34 20.06
CA GLU A 399 3.54 -2.40 21.38
C GLU A 399 5.06 -2.53 21.29
N VAL A 400 5.54 -3.37 20.37
CA VAL A 400 6.97 -3.58 20.12
C VAL A 400 7.63 -2.30 19.61
N ASP A 401 7.07 -1.67 18.58
CA ASP A 401 7.56 -0.40 18.03
C ASP A 401 7.52 0.74 19.06
N TYR A 402 6.45 0.84 19.85
CA TYR A 402 6.34 1.89 20.88
C TYR A 402 7.48 1.78 21.90
N ALA A 403 7.77 0.57 22.37
CA ALA A 403 8.85 0.34 23.32
C ALA A 403 10.22 0.71 22.73
N ALA A 404 10.47 0.37 21.46
CA ALA A 404 11.70 0.71 20.76
C ALA A 404 11.85 2.22 20.53
N ASP A 405 10.79 2.89 20.07
CA ASP A 405 10.76 4.35 19.90
C ASP A 405 10.97 5.10 21.24
N ALA A 406 10.29 4.67 22.31
CA ALA A 406 10.40 5.28 23.63
C ALA A 406 11.81 5.11 24.20
N PHE A 407 12.38 3.91 24.08
CA PHE A 407 13.76 3.63 24.46
C PHE A 407 14.76 4.49 23.68
N ALA A 408 14.61 4.57 22.35
CA ALA A 408 15.48 5.36 21.48
C ALA A 408 15.42 6.86 21.84
N ALA A 409 14.22 7.39 22.03
CA ALA A 409 14.01 8.79 22.40
C ALA A 409 14.62 9.12 23.76
N GLU A 410 14.37 8.30 24.80
CA GLU A 410 14.93 8.53 26.13
C GLU A 410 16.46 8.46 26.11
N THR A 411 17.02 7.43 25.45
CA THR A 411 18.48 7.26 25.30
C THR A 411 19.10 8.49 24.65
N LEU A 412 18.51 8.95 23.55
CA LEU A 412 19.05 10.07 22.79
C LEU A 412 18.93 11.40 23.55
N ILE A 413 17.87 11.60 24.33
CA ILE A 413 17.72 12.77 25.21
C ILE A 413 18.80 12.77 26.30
N ARG A 414 18.98 11.66 27.03
CA ARG A 414 20.00 11.51 28.08
C ARG A 414 21.41 11.75 27.53
N TRP A 415 21.70 11.12 26.40
CA TRP A 415 22.96 11.29 25.68
C TRP A 415 23.21 12.75 25.31
N ASN A 416 22.25 13.46 24.72
CA ASN A 416 22.45 14.87 24.35
C ASN A 416 22.66 15.78 25.57
N VAL A 417 21.91 15.55 26.66
CA VAL A 417 22.06 16.31 27.91
C VAL A 417 23.48 16.12 28.46
N ARG A 418 24.00 14.89 28.47
CA ARG A 418 25.35 14.60 28.97
C ARG A 418 26.44 15.08 28.01
N GLN A 419 26.35 14.71 26.74
CA GLN A 419 27.41 14.87 25.75
C GLN A 419 27.59 16.33 25.32
N TYR A 420 26.49 17.07 25.18
CA TYR A 420 26.51 18.45 24.69
C TYR A 420 26.06 19.47 25.74
N ASN A 421 25.88 19.03 27.00
CA ASN A 421 25.35 19.88 28.08
C ASN A 421 24.02 20.56 27.68
N ALA A 422 23.19 19.86 26.90
CA ALA A 422 21.93 20.41 26.41
C ALA A 422 20.90 20.54 27.53
N ALA A 423 20.13 21.63 27.53
CA ALA A 423 19.05 21.80 28.48
C ALA A 423 17.90 20.83 28.17
N VAL A 424 17.46 20.05 29.17
CA VAL A 424 16.36 19.06 29.02
C VAL A 424 15.11 19.70 28.41
N VAL A 425 14.77 20.92 28.85
CA VAL A 425 13.60 21.70 28.41
C VAL A 425 13.61 22.01 26.92
N GLU A 426 14.79 22.09 26.31
CA GLU A 426 14.96 22.36 24.88
C GLU A 426 15.07 21.06 24.08
N ILE A 427 15.89 20.12 24.54
CA ILE A 427 16.23 18.94 23.77
C ILE A 427 15.12 17.90 23.75
N ALA A 428 14.38 17.71 24.85
CA ALA A 428 13.35 16.69 24.90
C ALA A 428 12.23 16.91 23.85
N PRO A 429 11.60 18.10 23.74
CA PRO A 429 10.62 18.35 22.67
C PRO A 429 11.22 18.19 21.27
N GLN A 430 12.47 18.59 21.06
CA GLN A 430 13.14 18.48 19.77
C GLN A 430 13.36 17.03 19.34
N ILE A 431 13.78 16.16 20.25
CA ILE A 431 13.98 14.73 19.96
C ILE A 431 12.63 14.04 19.72
N ILE A 432 11.60 14.33 20.53
CA ILE A 432 10.27 13.76 20.29
C ILE A 432 9.67 14.27 18.97
N ARG A 433 9.93 15.54 18.60
CA ARG A 433 9.55 16.06 17.28
C ARG A 433 10.30 15.35 16.16
N ALA A 434 11.59 15.00 16.36
CA ALA A 434 12.34 14.22 15.38
C ALA A 434 11.73 12.82 15.17
N VAL A 435 11.14 12.18 16.19
CA VAL A 435 10.36 10.93 16.00
C VAL A 435 9.20 11.15 15.02
N LEU A 436 8.41 12.21 15.21
CA LEU A 436 7.29 12.55 14.31
C LEU A 436 7.75 12.84 12.88
N VAL A 437 8.81 13.62 12.72
CA VAL A 437 9.37 13.95 11.41
C VAL A 437 9.98 12.71 10.75
N GLY A 438 10.55 11.78 11.53
CA GLY A 438 10.98 10.47 11.04
C GLY A 438 9.82 9.66 10.48
N ILE A 439 8.73 9.52 11.23
CA ILE A 439 7.50 8.84 10.77
C ILE A 439 6.98 9.49 9.47
N GLU A 440 6.92 10.83 9.43
CA GLU A 440 6.56 11.58 8.23
C GLU A 440 7.52 11.32 7.05
N ALA A 441 8.83 11.24 7.28
CA ALA A 441 9.80 10.98 6.22
C ALA A 441 9.55 9.61 5.56
N PHE A 442 9.27 8.58 6.36
CA PHE A 442 8.88 7.25 5.87
C PHE A 442 7.54 7.30 5.13
N ASP A 443 6.54 7.97 5.68
CA ASP A 443 5.22 8.06 5.06
C ASP A 443 5.25 8.87 3.77
N ARG A 444 6.05 9.94 3.69
CA ARG A 444 6.27 10.71 2.47
C ARG A 444 7.03 9.91 1.43
N PHE A 445 7.97 9.07 1.86
CA PHE A 445 8.65 8.14 0.99
C PHE A 445 7.65 7.10 0.42
N GLU A 446 6.77 6.53 1.24
CA GLU A 446 5.83 5.50 0.83
C GLU A 446 4.58 6.00 0.08
N GLN A 447 4.03 7.15 0.47
CA GLN A 447 2.71 7.63 0.07
C GLN A 447 2.74 9.04 -0.58
N GLY A 448 3.89 9.71 -0.58
CA GLY A 448 4.06 11.02 -1.22
C GLY A 448 3.62 12.19 -0.33
N ALA A 449 3.11 13.26 -0.96
CA ALA A 449 2.77 14.50 -0.26
C ALA A 449 1.57 14.39 0.69
N ARG A 450 0.79 13.30 0.59
CA ARG A 450 -0.37 13.02 1.43
C ARG A 450 -0.49 11.53 1.71
N VAL A 451 -0.84 11.15 2.94
CA VAL A 451 -1.16 9.75 3.30
C VAL A 451 -2.53 9.38 2.73
N GLU A 452 -2.57 8.70 1.59
CA GLU A 452 -3.83 8.23 0.98
C GLU A 452 -4.38 7.00 1.71
N ARG A 453 -3.51 6.05 2.04
CA ARG A 453 -3.83 4.81 2.74
C ARG A 453 -3.39 4.90 4.19
N LEU A 454 -4.24 5.51 5.02
CA LEU A 454 -4.00 5.68 6.45
C LEU A 454 -4.54 4.47 7.24
N ALA A 455 -3.64 3.53 7.59
CA ALA A 455 -3.97 2.45 8.52
C ALA A 455 -4.27 3.00 9.93
N GLU A 456 -5.22 2.42 10.66
CA GLU A 456 -5.55 2.81 12.03
C GLU A 456 -4.34 2.74 12.96
N ARG A 457 -3.49 1.72 12.80
CA ARG A 457 -2.22 1.61 13.52
C ARG A 457 -1.33 2.84 13.29
N ARG A 458 -1.18 3.27 12.03
CA ARG A 458 -0.37 4.43 11.64
C ARG A 458 -0.97 5.72 12.21
N LEU A 459 -2.29 5.87 12.14
CA LEU A 459 -3.02 6.96 12.80
C LEU A 459 -2.76 6.99 14.31
N ARG A 460 -2.86 5.84 15.01
CA ARG A 460 -2.54 5.75 16.45
C ARG A 460 -1.10 6.16 16.72
N ARG A 461 -0.13 5.69 15.92
CA ARG A 461 1.29 6.07 16.06
C ARG A 461 1.48 7.59 16.02
N TYR A 462 0.85 8.29 15.05
CA TYR A 462 0.84 9.75 15.02
C TYR A 462 0.21 10.37 16.26
N LEU A 463 -0.97 9.91 16.67
CA LEU A 463 -1.67 10.44 17.85
C LEU A 463 -0.81 10.31 19.12
N ILE A 464 -0.22 9.14 19.33
CA ILE A 464 0.67 8.84 20.45
C ILE A 464 1.85 9.80 20.44
N TRP A 465 2.56 9.93 19.32
CA TRP A 465 3.78 10.75 19.26
C TRP A 465 3.51 12.25 19.27
N HIS A 466 2.39 12.72 18.71
CA HIS A 466 1.95 14.10 18.90
C HIS A 466 1.63 14.39 20.36
N LEU A 467 0.98 13.45 21.05
CA LEU A 467 0.68 13.58 22.47
C LEU A 467 1.97 13.54 23.31
N GLN A 468 2.91 12.67 22.99
CA GLN A 468 4.25 12.67 23.62
C GLN A 468 4.99 13.98 23.39
N HIS A 469 4.95 14.55 22.17
CA HIS A 469 5.60 15.81 21.85
C HIS A 469 5.07 16.96 22.73
N VAL A 470 3.75 17.11 22.84
CA VAL A 470 3.19 18.17 23.70
C VAL A 470 3.41 17.90 25.19
N ARG A 471 3.48 16.63 25.63
CA ARG A 471 3.85 16.28 27.01
C ARG A 471 5.31 16.66 27.28
N ALA A 472 6.23 16.38 26.35
CA ALA A 472 7.65 16.71 26.44
C ALA A 472 7.93 18.21 26.63
N MET A 473 7.07 19.10 26.11
CA MET A 473 7.19 20.56 26.34
C MET A 473 7.12 20.97 27.83
N THR A 474 6.67 20.06 28.70
CA THR A 474 6.49 20.31 30.13
C THR A 474 7.57 19.67 31.00
N VAL A 475 8.45 18.85 30.42
CA VAL A 475 9.56 18.24 31.18
C VAL A 475 10.58 19.31 31.57
N ARG A 476 11.24 19.13 32.72
CA ARG A 476 12.26 20.05 33.24
C ARG A 476 13.56 19.34 33.58
N THR A 477 13.49 18.05 33.91
CA THR A 477 14.61 17.23 34.36
C THR A 477 14.68 15.90 33.61
N VAL A 478 15.82 15.22 33.67
CA VAL A 478 15.97 13.87 33.12
C VAL A 478 15.03 12.86 33.81
N VAL A 479 14.66 13.11 35.07
CA VAL A 479 13.67 12.29 35.78
C VAL A 479 12.30 12.41 35.13
N ASP A 480 11.88 13.63 34.76
CA ASP A 480 10.61 13.85 34.06
C ASP A 480 10.58 13.14 32.69
N VAL A 481 11.74 13.03 32.02
CA VAL A 481 11.87 12.28 30.76
C VAL A 481 11.62 10.78 30.97
N GLY A 482 12.17 10.22 32.05
CA GLY A 482 11.88 8.84 32.44
C GLY A 482 10.38 8.64 32.70
N GLU A 483 9.73 9.55 33.42
CA GLU A 483 8.28 9.47 33.68
C GLU A 483 7.41 9.65 32.43
N LEU A 484 7.85 10.49 31.48
CA LEU A 484 7.19 10.71 30.20
C LEU A 484 7.08 9.41 29.37
N LEU A 485 8.15 8.61 29.36
CA LEU A 485 8.35 7.46 28.47
C LEU A 485 8.19 6.09 29.17
N ALA A 486 8.19 6.03 30.51
CA ALA A 486 8.10 4.78 31.26
C ALA A 486 6.79 4.01 31.05
N ALA A 487 5.67 4.71 30.88
CA ALA A 487 4.36 4.10 30.72
C ALA A 487 3.92 4.11 29.25
N ARG A 488 3.30 3.01 28.81
CA ARG A 488 2.65 2.92 27.52
C ARG A 488 1.48 3.90 27.43
N LEU A 489 1.60 4.85 26.51
CA LEU A 489 0.54 5.79 26.17
C LEU A 489 -0.25 5.26 24.98
N VAL A 490 -1.54 4.97 25.16
CA VAL A 490 -2.44 4.57 24.07
C VAL A 490 -3.31 5.77 23.69
N ALA A 491 -3.45 6.05 22.39
CA ALA A 491 -4.35 7.08 21.88
C ALA A 491 -5.06 6.57 20.61
N GLU A 492 -6.39 6.67 20.58
CA GLU A 492 -7.22 6.15 19.47
C GLU A 492 -8.45 7.02 19.21
N PHE A 493 -8.84 7.13 17.94
CA PHE A 493 -10.13 7.70 17.55
C PHE A 493 -11.21 6.61 17.41
N ALA A 494 -12.39 6.84 17.99
CA ALA A 494 -13.54 5.96 17.77
C ALA A 494 -14.88 6.72 17.88
N PRO A 495 -15.93 6.34 17.12
CA PRO A 495 -15.91 5.37 16.02
C PRO A 495 -15.23 5.95 14.75
N LEU A 496 -14.63 5.07 13.94
CA LEU A 496 -14.13 5.35 12.59
C LEU A 496 -14.83 4.43 11.59
N VAL A 497 -15.04 4.91 10.36
CA VAL A 497 -15.41 4.04 9.24
C VAL A 497 -14.13 3.57 8.58
N SER A 498 -13.91 2.25 8.60
CA SER A 498 -12.69 1.63 8.11
C SER A 498 -13.00 0.33 7.36
N TYR A 499 -12.05 -0.15 6.55
CA TYR A 499 -12.12 -1.45 5.88
C TYR A 499 -10.82 -2.22 6.09
N LEU A 500 -10.85 -3.55 5.96
CA LEU A 500 -9.64 -4.37 5.89
C LEU A 500 -9.18 -4.44 4.44
N ASP A 501 -7.92 -4.16 4.18
CA ASP A 501 -7.34 -4.38 2.86
C ASP A 501 -6.72 -5.78 2.71
N GLY A 502 -6.06 -6.02 1.56
CA GLY A 502 -5.41 -7.29 1.26
C GLY A 502 -4.30 -7.71 2.23
N ARG A 503 -3.80 -6.80 3.08
CA ARG A 503 -2.81 -7.08 4.14
C ARG A 503 -3.47 -7.25 5.51
N PHE A 504 -4.80 -7.21 5.58
CA PHE A 504 -5.60 -7.17 6.81
C PHE A 504 -5.29 -5.95 7.69
N GLU A 505 -4.77 -4.87 7.09
CA GLU A 505 -4.67 -3.60 7.78
C GLU A 505 -6.04 -2.91 7.78
N LYS A 506 -6.44 -2.37 8.93
CA LYS A 506 -7.68 -1.61 9.04
C LYS A 506 -7.42 -0.18 8.56
N ILE A 507 -7.87 0.13 7.34
CA ILE A 507 -7.65 1.42 6.68
C ILE A 507 -8.79 2.38 6.99
N VAL A 508 -8.45 3.57 7.48
CA VAL A 508 -9.39 4.64 7.80
C VAL A 508 -9.97 5.22 6.51
N ARG A 509 -11.28 5.07 6.32
CA ARG A 509 -12.02 5.65 5.19
C ARG A 509 -12.62 7.00 5.55
N LYS A 510 -13.24 7.11 6.72
CA LYS A 510 -13.97 8.31 7.12
C LYS A 510 -14.02 8.50 8.64
N VAL A 511 -13.86 9.77 9.05
CA VAL A 511 -14.10 10.24 10.41
C VAL A 511 -15.56 10.69 10.53
N LEU A 512 -16.23 10.30 11.61
CA LEU A 512 -17.63 10.64 11.86
C LEU A 512 -17.75 11.92 12.70
N PRO A 513 -18.87 12.66 12.62
CA PRO A 513 -19.09 13.83 13.48
C PRO A 513 -19.09 13.50 14.99
N THR A 514 -19.32 12.23 15.34
CA THR A 514 -19.33 11.71 16.71
C THR A 514 -18.03 11.04 17.12
N THR A 515 -16.97 11.08 16.29
CA THR A 515 -15.69 10.45 16.61
C THR A 515 -15.04 11.16 17.81
N GLU A 516 -14.70 10.43 18.87
CA GLU A 516 -14.00 10.95 20.05
C GLU A 516 -12.54 10.47 20.06
N LEU A 517 -11.66 11.20 20.75
CA LEU A 517 -10.30 10.75 21.07
C LEU A 517 -10.28 10.08 22.45
N PHE A 518 -9.86 8.83 22.50
CA PHE A 518 -9.66 8.06 23.71
C PHE A 518 -8.17 7.99 24.03
N ILE A 519 -7.82 8.20 25.30
CA ILE A 519 -6.43 8.10 25.77
C ILE A 519 -6.38 7.21 26.99
N ALA A 520 -5.48 6.23 27.00
CA ALA A 520 -5.20 5.43 28.18
C ALA A 520 -3.71 5.53 28.54
N LEU A 521 -3.44 5.79 29.82
CA LEU A 521 -2.09 5.89 30.36
C LEU A 521 -2.09 5.39 31.81
N GLY A 522 -1.19 4.45 32.13
CA GLY A 522 -1.08 3.90 33.50
C GLY A 522 -2.37 3.24 34.01
N GLY A 523 -3.17 2.65 33.11
CA GLY A 523 -4.46 2.04 33.45
C GLY A 523 -5.61 3.01 33.65
N VAL A 524 -5.41 4.33 33.44
CA VAL A 524 -6.44 5.35 33.55
C VAL A 524 -6.89 5.78 32.16
N LEU A 525 -8.21 5.83 31.94
CA LEU A 525 -8.84 6.23 30.69
C LEU A 525 -9.35 7.68 30.76
N SER A 526 -9.07 8.47 29.72
CA SER A 526 -9.73 9.74 29.45
C SER A 526 -10.31 9.76 28.04
N ARG A 527 -11.29 10.65 27.82
CA ARG A 527 -11.93 10.85 26.52
C ARG A 527 -12.09 12.34 26.23
N THR A 528 -11.96 12.70 24.96
CA THR A 528 -12.19 14.06 24.47
C THR A 528 -13.21 14.01 23.35
N ALA A 529 -14.41 14.53 23.63
CA ALA A 529 -15.48 14.64 22.66
C ALA A 529 -15.19 15.77 21.63
N PRO A 530 -15.78 15.68 20.42
CA PRO A 530 -15.77 16.78 19.46
C PRO A 530 -16.27 18.08 20.07
N SER A 531 -15.60 19.18 19.74
CA SER A 531 -16.03 20.54 20.12
C SER A 531 -15.56 21.55 19.06
N VAL A 532 -15.96 22.82 19.22
CA VAL A 532 -15.47 23.89 18.33
C VAL A 532 -13.94 24.01 18.37
N ALA A 533 -13.31 23.66 19.49
CA ALA A 533 -11.87 23.73 19.67
C ALA A 533 -11.13 22.40 19.38
N PHE A 534 -11.86 21.30 19.21
CA PHE A 534 -11.31 19.98 18.92
C PHE A 534 -12.15 19.28 17.84
N ILE A 535 -11.66 19.31 16.60
CA ILE A 535 -12.37 18.80 15.42
C ILE A 535 -11.61 17.57 14.89
N PRO A 536 -12.04 16.33 15.21
CA PRO A 536 -11.34 15.10 14.83
C PRO A 536 -11.04 14.96 13.34
N VAL A 537 -11.98 15.37 12.48
CA VAL A 537 -11.80 15.29 11.02
C VAL A 537 -10.66 16.17 10.52
N GLN A 538 -10.49 17.37 11.09
CA GLN A 538 -9.38 18.27 10.75
C GLN A 538 -8.05 17.72 11.26
N LEU A 539 -8.05 17.08 12.43
CA LEU A 539 -6.86 16.46 12.99
C LEU A 539 -6.37 15.30 12.12
N VAL A 540 -7.29 14.42 11.70
CA VAL A 540 -6.95 13.30 10.79
C VAL A 540 -6.48 13.82 9.44
N GLU A 541 -7.10 14.86 8.88
CA GLU A 541 -6.63 15.45 7.62
C GLU A 541 -5.25 16.11 7.79
N GLY A 542 -5.01 16.83 8.89
CA GLY A 542 -3.69 17.38 9.21
C GLY A 542 -2.60 16.31 9.34
N ILE A 543 -2.94 15.12 9.86
CA ILE A 543 -2.01 13.96 9.83
C ILE A 543 -1.77 13.51 8.39
N ARG A 544 -2.82 13.42 7.56
CA ARG A 544 -2.68 13.00 6.16
C ARG A 544 -1.83 13.97 5.36
N THR A 545 -1.92 15.27 5.60
CA THR A 545 -1.17 16.33 4.91
C THR A 545 0.13 16.72 5.61
N TYR A 546 0.46 16.04 6.71
CA TYR A 546 1.66 16.28 7.52
C TYR A 546 1.75 17.70 8.10
N GLU A 547 0.62 18.30 8.47
CA GLU A 547 0.54 19.60 9.15
C GLU A 547 0.85 19.45 10.66
N LEU A 548 2.09 19.03 10.97
CA LEU A 548 2.49 18.63 12.32
C LEU A 548 2.20 19.69 13.40
N ASP A 549 2.40 20.97 13.09
CA ASP A 549 2.21 22.07 14.03
C ASP A 549 0.72 22.36 14.29
N ALA A 550 -0.14 22.19 13.28
CA ALA A 550 -1.59 22.30 13.42
C ALA A 550 -2.12 21.14 14.29
N VAL A 551 -1.66 19.92 14.02
CA VAL A 551 -2.01 18.73 14.83
C VAL A 551 -1.53 18.90 16.28
N ALA A 552 -0.29 19.34 16.47
CA ALA A 552 0.27 19.59 17.81
C ALA A 552 -0.54 20.64 18.59
N SER A 553 -1.02 21.69 17.92
CA SER A 553 -1.85 22.72 18.54
C SER A 553 -3.18 22.16 19.03
N ALA A 554 -3.85 21.32 18.24
CA ALA A 554 -5.09 20.64 18.65
C ALA A 554 -4.84 19.65 19.80
N ILE A 555 -3.76 18.87 19.74
CA ILE A 555 -3.40 17.90 20.78
C ILE A 555 -2.96 18.59 22.09
N LYS A 556 -2.39 19.80 22.02
CA LYS A 556 -2.08 20.61 23.21
C LYS A 556 -3.33 20.92 24.05
N LEU A 557 -4.47 21.20 23.41
CA LEU A 557 -5.75 21.38 24.10
C LEU A 557 -6.16 20.11 24.86
N VAL A 558 -5.98 18.94 24.25
CA VAL A 558 -6.25 17.64 24.88
C VAL A 558 -5.36 17.44 26.11
N ARG A 559 -4.06 17.71 25.98
CA ARG A 559 -3.12 17.69 27.12
C ARG A 559 -3.57 18.61 28.25
N ASP A 560 -3.95 19.84 27.92
CA ASP A 560 -4.33 20.85 28.90
C ASP A 560 -5.69 20.57 29.57
N THR A 561 -6.55 19.79 28.91
CA THR A 561 -7.83 19.31 29.49
C THR A 561 -7.58 18.19 30.49
N HIS A 562 -6.61 17.31 30.24
CA HIS A 562 -6.34 16.11 31.05
C HIS A 562 -4.98 16.17 31.78
N LYS A 563 -4.58 17.34 32.30
CA LYS A 563 -3.23 17.58 32.87
C LYS A 563 -2.81 16.58 33.95
N GLN A 564 -3.73 16.24 34.85
CA GLN A 564 -3.45 15.32 35.95
C GLN A 564 -3.03 13.93 35.46
N LEU A 565 -3.62 13.48 34.35
CA LEU A 565 -3.26 12.21 33.72
C LEU A 565 -1.99 12.34 32.87
N LEU A 566 -1.90 13.39 32.05
CA LEU A 566 -0.93 13.45 30.97
C LEU A 566 0.41 14.08 31.35
N ILE A 567 0.44 15.00 32.30
CA ILE A 567 1.65 15.70 32.73
C ILE A 567 1.72 15.83 34.26
N PRO A 568 1.59 14.72 35.01
CA PRO A 568 1.57 14.76 36.48
C PRO A 568 2.84 15.40 37.06
N TRP A 569 4.00 15.22 36.42
CA TRP A 569 5.26 15.84 36.85
C TRP A 569 5.23 17.37 36.84
N ALA A 570 4.50 17.98 35.92
CA ALA A 570 4.42 19.43 35.76
C ALA A 570 3.53 20.10 36.81
N LEU A 571 2.82 19.31 37.62
CA LEU A 571 1.95 19.78 38.71
C LEU A 571 2.63 19.69 40.08
N ARG A 572 3.84 19.10 40.15
CA ARG A 572 4.59 18.90 41.40
C ARG A 572 5.37 20.13 41.83
#